data_AF-A0A963FDN8-F1
#
_entry.id   AF-A0A963FDN8-F1
#
_cell.length_a   1.000
_cell.length_b   1.000
_cell.length_c   1.000
_cell.angle_alpha   90.00
_cell.angle_beta   90.00
_cell.angle_gamma   90.00
#
_symmetry.space_group_name_H-M   'P 1'
#
loop_
_entity.id
_entity.type
_entity.pdbx_description
1 polymer ?
#
loop_
_entity_poly.entity_id
_entity_poly.type
_entity_poly.pdbx_seq_one_letter_code
_entity_poly.pdbx_strand_id
1 'polypeptide(L)'
;LEQNRLSMLLAVLHRHCGVAMFDQDVYVNVVGGVRINETAADLAVLMAVLSSYRNRPGPRDLIAFGEVGLSGEIRPVQNGLERLKEAAKHGFRRAVVPHKNAPKKPIDGLQVLAVERLPDVLDLL
;
A
#
# COMPACT_ATOMS: atom_id res chain seq x y z
N LEU A 1 -13.82 0.21 3.81
CA LEU A 1 -12.84 -0.73 4.38
C LEU A 1 -13.51 -1.39 5.58
N GLU A 2 -13.39 -2.71 5.75
CA GLU A 2 -13.94 -3.39 6.92
C GLU A 2 -13.09 -3.08 8.17
N GLN A 3 -13.73 -2.80 9.32
CA GLN A 3 -13.03 -2.42 10.55
C GLN A 3 -12.09 -3.53 11.05
N ASN A 4 -12.49 -4.79 10.96
CA ASN A 4 -11.66 -5.94 11.33
C ASN A 4 -10.36 -6.00 10.52
N ARG A 5 -10.44 -5.65 9.24
CA ARG A 5 -9.29 -5.59 8.33
C ARG A 5 -8.26 -4.57 8.81
N LEU A 6 -8.70 -3.38 9.21
CA LEU A 6 -7.81 -2.34 9.70
C LEU A 6 -7.11 -2.78 10.98
N SER A 7 -7.85 -3.34 11.95
CA SER A 7 -7.25 -3.86 13.19
C SER A 7 -6.18 -4.92 12.92
N MET A 8 -6.44 -5.83 11.98
CA MET A 8 -5.45 -6.82 11.54
C MET A 8 -4.21 -6.15 10.93
N LEU A 9 -4.38 -5.18 10.04
CA LEU A 9 -3.26 -4.48 9.41
C LEU A 9 -2.38 -3.75 10.44
N LEU A 10 -2.99 -3.07 11.41
CA LEU A 10 -2.25 -2.41 12.49
C LEU A 10 -1.47 -3.41 13.35
N ALA A 11 -2.05 -4.58 13.64
CA ALA A 11 -1.36 -5.64 14.38
C ALA A 11 -0.14 -6.19 13.60
N VAL A 12 -0.28 -6.39 12.28
CA VAL A 12 0.83 -6.82 11.42
C VAL A 12 1.91 -5.74 11.36
N LEU A 13 1.53 -4.47 11.21
CA LEU A 13 2.47 -3.35 11.22
C LEU A 13 3.27 -3.29 12.52
N HIS A 14 2.61 -3.43 13.67
CA HIS A 14 3.29 -3.47 14.96
C HIS A 14 4.26 -4.66 15.06
N ARG A 15 3.81 -5.86 14.68
CA ARG A 15 4.61 -7.09 14.79
C ARG A 15 5.88 -7.07 13.93
N HIS A 16 5.80 -6.54 12.70
CA HIS A 16 6.87 -6.65 11.71
C HIS A 16 7.68 -5.38 11.53
N CYS A 17 7.13 -4.23 11.90
CA CYS A 17 7.79 -2.92 11.74
C CYS A 17 8.04 -2.21 13.07
N GLY A 18 7.60 -2.76 14.20
CA GLY A 18 7.77 -2.15 15.53
C GLY A 18 6.97 -0.85 15.74
N VAL A 19 6.06 -0.52 14.82
CA VAL A 19 5.24 0.69 14.91
C VAL A 19 4.00 0.38 15.73
N ALA A 20 4.06 0.73 17.01
CA ALA A 20 2.93 0.60 17.93
C ALA A 20 1.90 1.71 17.70
N MET A 21 0.64 1.33 17.51
CA MET A 21 -0.51 2.24 17.35
C MET A 21 -1.69 1.86 18.26
N PHE A 22 -1.44 1.12 19.34
CA PHE A 22 -2.49 0.65 20.24
C PHE A 22 -3.09 1.77 21.11
N ASP A 23 -2.38 2.88 21.25
CA ASP A 23 -2.77 4.08 21.99
C ASP A 23 -3.26 5.20 21.07
N GLN A 24 -3.47 4.90 19.78
CA GLN A 24 -3.89 5.85 18.76
C GLN A 24 -5.31 5.53 18.29
N ASP A 25 -6.12 6.57 18.11
CA ASP A 25 -7.40 6.46 17.42
C ASP A 25 -7.17 6.51 15.91
N VAL A 26 -7.28 5.36 15.24
CA VAL A 26 -7.02 5.24 13.79
C VAL A 26 -8.32 5.22 13.00
N TYR A 27 -8.51 6.25 12.18
CA TYR A 27 -9.62 6.34 11.22
C TYR A 27 -9.11 6.32 9.78
N VAL A 28 -9.74 5.53 8.93
CA VAL A 28 -9.43 5.43 7.50
C VAL A 28 -10.70 5.66 6.70
N ASN A 29 -10.63 6.56 5.72
CA ASN A 29 -11.72 6.84 4.79
C ASN A 29 -11.26 6.66 3.35
N VAL A 30 -12.18 6.26 2.47
CA VAL A 30 -11.98 6.21 1.03
C VAL A 30 -12.71 7.40 0.41
N VAL A 31 -11.96 8.30 -0.23
CA VAL A 31 -12.52 9.49 -0.86
C VAL A 31 -13.40 9.09 -2.06
N GLY A 32 -14.47 9.86 -2.29
CA GLY A 32 -15.38 9.64 -3.42
C GLY A 32 -16.52 8.65 -3.15
N GLY A 33 -16.72 8.21 -1.90
CA GLY A 33 -17.81 7.31 -1.53
C GLY A 33 -17.65 5.88 -2.04
N VAL A 34 -16.47 5.52 -2.54
CA VAL A 34 -16.15 4.20 -3.09
C VAL A 34 -16.01 3.20 -1.95
N ARG A 35 -16.63 2.02 -2.11
CA ARG A 35 -16.43 0.89 -1.20
C ARG A 35 -15.35 -0.02 -1.76
N ILE A 36 -14.28 -0.20 -0.99
CA ILE A 36 -13.21 -1.14 -1.31
C ILE A 36 -13.51 -2.47 -0.60
N ASN A 37 -13.80 -3.50 -1.38
CA ASN A 37 -14.05 -4.87 -0.95
C ASN A 37 -13.00 -5.82 -1.56
N GLU A 38 -11.74 -5.45 -1.47
CA GLU A 38 -10.64 -6.28 -1.96
C GLU A 38 -9.40 -6.16 -1.09
N THR A 39 -8.48 -7.11 -1.29
CA THR A 39 -7.26 -7.17 -0.50
C THR A 39 -6.11 -6.33 -1.02
N ALA A 40 -6.18 -5.90 -2.28
CA ALA A 40 -5.15 -5.11 -2.92
C ALA A 40 -4.92 -3.72 -2.30
N ALA A 41 -5.85 -3.22 -1.50
CA ALA A 41 -5.74 -1.91 -0.88
C ALA A 41 -4.94 -1.91 0.42
N ASP A 42 -4.52 -3.06 0.96
CA ASP A 42 -3.88 -3.13 2.28
C ASP A 42 -2.62 -2.30 2.36
N LEU A 43 -1.74 -2.47 1.38
CA LEU A 43 -0.50 -1.73 1.33
C LEU A 43 -0.75 -0.21 1.26
N ALA A 44 -1.73 0.21 0.45
CA ALA A 44 -2.10 1.63 0.35
C ALA A 44 -2.64 2.17 1.68
N VAL A 45 -3.49 1.40 2.37
CA VAL A 45 -4.04 1.76 3.69
C VAL A 45 -2.92 1.88 4.72
N LEU A 46 -2.01 0.90 4.80
CA LEU A 46 -0.88 0.95 5.73
C LEU A 46 0.06 2.12 5.44
N MET A 47 0.35 2.40 4.16
CA MET A 47 1.15 3.56 3.78
C MET A 47 0.47 4.88 4.18
N ALA A 48 -0.84 5.00 4.00
CA ALA A 48 -1.61 6.19 4.42
C ALA A 48 -1.60 6.36 5.95
N VAL A 49 -1.80 5.27 6.69
CA VAL A 49 -1.73 5.27 8.16
C VAL A 49 -0.33 5.66 8.63
N LEU A 50 0.72 5.09 8.04
CA LEU A 50 2.09 5.39 8.40
C LEU A 50 2.48 6.84 8.07
N SER A 51 2.03 7.37 6.93
CA SER A 51 2.19 8.77 6.55
C SER A 51 1.53 9.70 7.58
N SER A 52 0.30 9.39 8.00
CA SER A 52 -0.44 10.13 9.02
C SER A 52 0.27 10.10 10.37
N TYR A 53 0.67 8.91 10.83
CA TYR A 53 1.36 8.70 12.10
C TYR A 53 2.70 9.43 12.17
N ARG A 54 3.47 9.43 11.08
CA ARG A 54 4.76 10.14 11.00
C ARG A 54 4.62 11.64 10.70
N ASN A 55 3.40 12.14 10.50
CA ASN A 55 3.13 13.50 10.06
C ASN A 55 3.98 13.92 8.83
N ARG A 56 4.16 12.98 7.90
CA ARG A 56 4.98 13.16 6.68
C ARG A 56 4.12 12.85 5.46
N PRO A 57 3.77 13.84 4.64
CA PRO A 57 2.94 13.60 3.46
C PRO A 57 3.68 12.75 2.43
N GLY A 58 3.02 11.70 1.93
CA GLY A 58 3.52 10.91 0.83
C GLY A 58 3.55 11.69 -0.51
N PRO A 59 4.29 11.21 -1.52
CA PRO A 59 4.29 11.83 -2.85
C PRO A 59 2.90 11.81 -3.48
N ARG A 60 2.46 12.93 -4.09
CA ARG A 60 1.14 13.06 -4.72
C ARG A 60 0.98 12.23 -6.01
N ASP A 61 2.09 11.78 -6.56
CA ASP A 61 2.23 11.06 -7.82
C ASP A 61 2.52 9.56 -7.61
N LEU A 62 2.24 9.05 -6.41
CA LEU A 62 2.47 7.66 -6.01
C LEU A 62 1.15 6.89 -5.91
N ILE A 63 1.12 5.70 -6.50
CA ILE A 63 0.13 4.67 -6.18
C ILE A 63 0.76 3.55 -5.36
N ALA A 64 -0.07 2.83 -4.62
CA ALA A 64 0.32 1.59 -3.99
C ALA A 64 -0.80 0.56 -4.10
N PHE A 65 -0.44 -0.70 -4.26
CA PHE A 65 -1.36 -1.81 -4.09
C PHE A 65 -0.59 -3.05 -3.63
N GLY A 66 -1.26 -3.98 -2.99
CA GLY A 66 -0.67 -5.19 -2.45
C GLY A 66 -1.51 -5.71 -1.31
N GLU A 67 -1.62 -7.03 -1.21
CA GLU A 67 -2.24 -7.69 -0.06
C GLU A 67 -1.18 -7.90 1.01
N VAL A 68 -1.53 -7.61 2.27
CA VAL A 68 -0.61 -7.78 3.40
C VAL A 68 -0.95 -9.07 4.12
N GLY A 69 -0.01 -10.01 4.13
CA GLY A 69 -0.15 -11.25 4.89
C GLY A 69 0.22 -11.09 6.36
N LEU A 70 -0.26 -12.00 7.19
CA LEU A 70 -0.02 -12.00 8.64
C LEU A 70 1.47 -12.17 9.00
N SER A 71 2.27 -12.77 8.11
CA SER A 71 3.71 -12.94 8.30
C SER A 71 4.52 -11.73 7.82
N GLY A 72 3.84 -10.63 7.47
CA GLY A 72 4.45 -9.38 7.02
C GLY A 72 4.89 -9.41 5.56
N GLU A 73 4.48 -10.43 4.80
CA GLU A 73 4.76 -10.54 3.38
C GLU A 73 3.76 -9.72 2.54
N ILE A 74 4.24 -9.17 1.43
CA ILE A 74 3.42 -8.43 0.47
C ILE A 74 3.09 -9.34 -0.70
N ARG A 75 1.82 -9.71 -0.81
CA ARG A 75 1.30 -10.73 -1.74
C ARG A 75 0.82 -10.09 -3.04
N PRO A 76 1.00 -10.78 -4.19
CA PRO A 76 0.54 -10.27 -5.47
C PRO A 76 -0.98 -10.18 -5.52
N VAL A 77 -1.46 -9.20 -6.26
CA VAL A 77 -2.89 -8.94 -6.49
C VAL A 77 -3.26 -9.24 -7.94
N GLN A 78 -4.55 -9.46 -8.19
CA GLN A 78 -5.05 -9.64 -9.54
C GLN A 78 -4.91 -8.36 -10.38
N ASN A 79 -4.62 -8.57 -11.66
CA ASN A 79 -4.52 -7.52 -12.68
C ASN A 79 -3.49 -6.43 -12.36
N GLY A 80 -2.37 -6.79 -11.72
CA GLY A 80 -1.36 -5.81 -11.30
C GLY A 80 -0.71 -5.05 -12.47
N LEU A 81 -0.51 -5.70 -13.61
CA LEU A 81 0.03 -5.04 -14.81
C LEU A 81 -0.96 -4.01 -15.37
N GLU A 82 -2.24 -4.36 -15.41
CA GLU A 82 -3.32 -3.49 -15.87
C GLU A 82 -3.46 -2.27 -14.95
N ARG A 83 -3.40 -2.46 -13.63
CA ARG A 83 -3.39 -1.37 -12.64
C ARG A 83 -2.21 -0.41 -12.88
N LEU A 84 -1.01 -0.93 -13.11
CA LEU A 84 0.18 -0.12 -13.39
C LEU A 84 0.05 0.67 -14.68
N LYS A 85 -0.42 0.03 -15.76
CA LYS A 85 -0.65 0.72 -17.05
C LYS A 85 -1.67 1.84 -16.92
N GLU A 86 -2.74 1.60 -16.17
CA GLU A 86 -3.79 2.62 -15.96
C GLU A 86 -3.26 3.79 -15.12
N ALA A 87 -2.49 3.50 -14.08
CA ALA A 87 -1.84 4.54 -13.27
C ALA A 87 -0.91 5.43 -14.10
N ALA A 88 -0.09 4.83 -14.99
CA ALA A 88 0.78 5.58 -15.88
C ALA A 88 -0.02 6.51 -16.82
N LYS A 89 -1.13 6.03 -17.41
CA LYS A 89 -2.00 6.87 -18.25
C LYS A 89 -2.60 8.06 -17.50
N HIS A 90 -2.88 7.89 -16.21
CA HIS A 90 -3.40 8.95 -15.35
C HIS A 90 -2.32 9.87 -14.75
N GLY A 91 -1.05 9.72 -15.16
CA GLY A 91 0.03 10.62 -14.79
C GLY A 91 0.70 10.30 -13.44
N PHE A 92 0.44 9.12 -12.87
CA PHE A 92 1.23 8.66 -11.72
C PHE A 92 2.64 8.29 -12.18
N ARG A 93 3.63 8.69 -11.37
CA ARG A 93 5.06 8.51 -11.70
C ARG A 93 5.73 7.44 -10.86
N ARG A 94 5.10 7.03 -9.75
CA ARG A 94 5.65 6.03 -8.83
C ARG A 94 4.58 5.00 -8.47
N ALA A 95 4.98 3.74 -8.36
CA ALA A 95 4.10 2.67 -7.92
C ALA A 95 4.80 1.74 -6.95
N VAL A 96 4.29 1.61 -5.73
CA VAL A 96 4.74 0.60 -4.76
C VAL A 96 3.87 -0.65 -4.91
N VAL A 97 4.49 -1.78 -5.28
CA VAL A 97 3.75 -2.99 -5.65
C VAL A 97 4.41 -4.25 -5.12
N PRO A 98 3.69 -5.37 -4.99
CA PRO A 98 4.30 -6.64 -4.64
C PRO A 98 5.32 -7.02 -5.72
N HIS A 99 6.46 -7.59 -5.32
CA HIS A 99 7.52 -7.98 -6.25
C HIS A 99 7.00 -8.85 -7.41
N LYS A 100 6.06 -9.75 -7.12
CA LYS A 100 5.43 -10.63 -8.12
C LYS A 100 4.48 -9.92 -9.10
N ASN A 101 4.07 -8.67 -8.84
CA ASN A 101 3.35 -7.82 -9.79
C ASN A 101 4.26 -6.88 -10.59
N ALA A 102 5.56 -6.83 -10.28
CA ALA A 102 6.49 -5.99 -11.04
C ALA A 102 6.49 -6.38 -12.52
N PRO A 103 6.42 -5.40 -13.45
CA PRO A 103 6.29 -5.70 -14.85
C PRO A 103 7.64 -6.17 -15.41
N LYS A 104 7.63 -7.18 -16.30
CA LYS A 104 8.85 -7.67 -16.95
C LYS A 104 9.50 -6.63 -17.87
N LYS A 105 8.69 -5.72 -18.41
CA LYS A 105 9.13 -4.60 -19.24
C LYS A 105 8.82 -3.30 -18.49
N PRO A 106 9.71 -2.30 -18.51
CA PRO A 106 9.41 -0.99 -17.98
C PRO A 106 8.11 -0.42 -18.56
N ILE A 107 7.41 0.37 -17.76
CA ILE A 107 6.25 1.14 -18.19
C ILE A 107 6.72 2.59 -18.26
N ASP A 108 6.62 3.20 -19.45
CA ASP A 108 7.11 4.55 -19.68
C ASP A 108 6.48 5.55 -18.70
N GLY A 109 7.32 6.40 -18.11
CA GLY A 109 6.91 7.42 -17.15
C GLY A 109 6.57 6.90 -15.74
N LEU A 110 6.64 5.59 -15.50
CA LEU A 110 6.28 4.99 -14.21
C LEU A 110 7.47 4.25 -13.57
N GLN A 111 7.96 4.77 -12.46
CA GLN A 111 8.92 4.09 -11.59
C GLN A 111 8.19 3.04 -10.73
N VAL A 112 8.51 1.77 -10.94
CA VAL A 112 7.95 0.66 -10.14
C VAL A 112 8.91 0.30 -9.00
N LEU A 113 8.42 0.44 -7.78
CA LEU A 113 9.09 0.09 -6.53
C LEU A 113 8.51 -1.25 -6.05
N ALA A 114 9.21 -2.33 -6.39
CA ALA A 114 8.83 -3.68 -6.02
C ALA A 114 9.22 -3.98 -4.56
N VAL A 115 8.25 -4.40 -3.74
CA VAL A 115 8.46 -4.77 -2.34
C VAL A 115 8.05 -6.22 -2.08
N GLU A 116 8.74 -6.88 -1.15
CA GLU A 116 8.43 -8.27 -0.76
C GLU A 116 7.86 -8.35 0.65
N ARG A 117 8.28 -7.44 1.53
CA ARG A 117 7.92 -7.44 2.94
C ARG A 117 7.54 -6.03 3.40
N LEU A 118 6.75 -5.97 4.46
CA LEU A 118 6.26 -4.71 5.02
C LEU A 118 7.39 -3.75 5.47
N PRO A 119 8.53 -4.22 6.03
CA PRO A 119 9.65 -3.33 6.34
C PRO A 119 10.20 -2.56 5.14
N ASP A 120 10.19 -3.16 3.93
CA ASP A 120 10.68 -2.51 2.69
C ASP A 120 9.92 -1.21 2.37
N VAL A 121 8.70 -1.08 2.90
CA VAL A 121 7.80 0.05 2.67
C VAL A 121 8.15 1.25 3.56
N LEU A 122 8.79 1.01 4.72
CA LEU A 122 9.06 2.04 5.72
C LEU A 122 9.99 3.15 5.21
N ASP A 123 10.89 2.80 4.30
CA ASP A 123 11.89 3.71 3.73
C ASP A 123 11.38 4.47 2.49
N LEU A 124 10.17 4.14 2.02
CA LEU A 124 9.56 4.75 0.82
C LEU A 124 8.73 6.00 1.12
N LEU A 125 8.51 6.32 2.39
CA LEU A 125 7.69 7.46 2.88
C LEU A 125 8.52 8.55 3.53
#